data_AF-A0A1I2QFF5-F1
#
_entry.id   AF-A0A1I2QFF5-F1
#
_cell.length_a   1.000
_cell.length_b   1.000
_cell.length_c   1.000
_cell.angle_alpha   90.00
_cell.angle_beta   90.00
_cell.angle_gamma   90.00
#
_symmetry.space_group_name_H-M   'P 1'
#
loop_
_entity.id
_entity.type
_entity.pdbx_description
1 polymer ?
#
loop_
_entity_poly.entity_id
_entity_poly.type
_entity_poly.pdbx_seq_one_letter_code
_entity_poly.pdbx_strand_id
1 'polypeptide(L)'
;MGKFNDILDQFSDDHPLSMFTKIINGSSKEEEVARFSYNNQVLSLYDISGEEILELQPEDRIHIRKDDRKKQLLVEATDANEKRTVIAVCDVADNPTDQREMSAMMNTLVQDIQRARRNGAEGITVPVNEYELVAYIRNRPSIEIDLDRLEEAINQHKKDDVMADFISDMQQNKRVDIYTAANNIYNVEAAQMLKNDFGKFSNIHFYDLSENYHHAVYWNDEIILNNIKLSPEAVIIGIGLAGEKPMHAVSIRNDSVSSVVQKVAFMINHMMNVREEMLDAQFLRHAKGIEEIARKRDMSDEVKNKVLLDLAISEARFRYDDQKINEFLNAVINVYYTEGQMMLLKVPFNDPNLIMNLIPDAMSGLLVEIGDDQIIYYGFDSSAKILIDQYRWIDLGYGRAGHDASKANMRQLEKQASDTTIRTRFISEMNDVLIENESRSANASYRYVRDVVLKYKDIGLEAEGQIEILPEIPALSDQSYRVSIENIIKETLTKESPFRMFGEIRKGAKPKKKMK
;
A
#
# COMPACT_ATOMS: atom_id res chain seq x y z
N MET A 1 21.80 -64.03 19.74
CA MET A 1 21.82 -63.64 21.16
C MET A 1 22.12 -62.15 21.20
N GLY A 2 21.35 -61.23 21.77
CA GLY A 2 20.07 -61.17 22.46
C GLY A 2 19.97 -59.70 22.90
N LYS A 3 19.03 -58.90 22.37
CA LYS A 3 17.66 -58.71 22.86
C LYS A 3 17.58 -58.29 24.33
N PHE A 4 16.83 -57.19 24.53
CA PHE A 4 15.77 -57.02 25.53
C PHE A 4 16.16 -56.49 26.90
N ASN A 5 15.84 -55.21 27.15
CA ASN A 5 14.66 -54.75 27.93
C ASN A 5 14.90 -53.27 28.28
N ASP A 6 14.14 -52.27 27.83
CA ASP A 6 12.67 -52.16 27.78
C ASP A 6 12.02 -52.84 28.98
N ILE A 7 11.70 -52.05 30.00
CA ILE A 7 10.53 -52.15 30.89
C ILE A 7 10.55 -50.89 31.77
N LEU A 8 9.89 -49.84 31.28
CA LEU A 8 8.77 -49.21 32.00
C LEU A 8 8.05 -48.24 31.04
N ASP A 9 7.64 -48.79 29.89
CA ASP A 9 6.26 -48.59 29.46
C ASP A 9 5.35 -49.26 30.50
N GLN A 10 4.19 -48.65 30.72
CA GLN A 10 2.95 -49.16 31.34
C GLN A 10 2.38 -48.03 32.21
N PHE A 11 1.22 -47.46 31.93
CA PHE A 11 0.11 -47.83 31.05
C PHE A 11 -0.77 -46.56 30.97
N SER A 12 -1.13 -46.07 29.76
CA SER A 12 -2.42 -46.27 29.08
C SER A 12 -3.63 -45.74 29.88
N ASP A 13 -4.66 -45.14 29.32
CA ASP A 13 -5.10 -44.93 27.94
C ASP A 13 -6.30 -43.96 28.03
N ASP A 14 -6.78 -43.54 26.86
CA ASP A 14 -8.14 -43.05 26.59
C ASP A 14 -8.47 -41.58 26.89
N HIS A 15 -8.34 -40.75 25.85
CA HIS A 15 -9.39 -39.76 25.56
C HIS A 15 -9.70 -39.65 24.05
N PRO A 16 -10.97 -39.80 23.64
CA PRO A 16 -11.40 -40.03 22.24
C PRO A 16 -11.50 -38.78 21.36
N LEU A 17 -10.65 -37.77 21.56
CA LEU A 17 -10.75 -36.48 20.84
C LEU A 17 -9.66 -36.25 19.77
N SER A 18 -8.63 -37.11 19.66
CA SER A 18 -7.57 -36.93 18.65
C SER A 18 -7.89 -37.49 17.26
N MET A 19 -8.98 -38.25 17.10
CA MET A 19 -9.40 -38.80 15.82
C MET A 19 -10.33 -37.89 15.01
N PHE A 20 -10.92 -36.84 15.60
CA PHE A 20 -11.79 -35.91 14.86
C PHE A 20 -11.03 -34.79 14.12
N THR A 21 -9.79 -34.48 14.50
CA THR A 21 -8.97 -33.43 13.87
C THR A 21 -8.23 -33.88 12.62
N LYS A 22 -8.26 -35.18 12.26
CA LYS A 22 -7.55 -35.72 11.08
C LYS A 22 -8.39 -35.90 9.83
N ILE A 23 -9.69 -35.59 9.85
CA ILE A 23 -10.60 -35.86 8.72
C ILE A 23 -11.21 -34.57 8.12
N ILE A 24 -11.02 -33.38 8.72
CA ILE A 24 -11.59 -32.11 8.24
C ILE A 24 -10.51 -31.04 8.02
N ASN A 25 -9.42 -31.39 7.33
CA ASN A 25 -8.57 -30.42 6.65
C ASN A 25 -8.23 -30.96 5.27
N GLY A 26 -9.24 -30.89 4.39
CA GLY A 26 -9.05 -31.02 2.95
C GLY A 26 -8.25 -29.83 2.44
N SER A 27 -7.07 -30.13 1.89
CA SER A 27 -6.34 -29.32 0.92
C SER A 27 -6.31 -27.80 1.15
N SER A 28 -5.64 -27.36 2.21
CA SER A 28 -4.82 -26.16 2.06
C SER A 28 -3.63 -26.55 1.19
N LYS A 29 -3.75 -26.34 -0.12
CA LYS A 29 -2.55 -26.03 -0.90
C LYS A 29 -1.94 -24.83 -0.17
N GLU A 30 -0.88 -25.07 0.58
CA GLU A 30 0.12 -24.03 0.78
C GLU A 30 0.43 -23.57 -0.64
N GLU A 31 -0.04 -22.38 -0.99
CA GLU A 31 0.59 -21.61 -2.04
C GLU A 31 2.04 -21.48 -1.59
N GLU A 32 2.88 -22.40 -2.06
CA GLU A 32 4.28 -22.12 -2.26
C GLU A 32 4.28 -20.77 -2.96
N VAL A 33 4.59 -19.72 -2.21
CA VAL A 33 5.15 -18.50 -2.77
C VAL A 33 6.28 -19.02 -3.62
N ALA A 34 6.03 -19.12 -4.93
CA ALA A 34 7.04 -19.48 -5.89
C ALA A 34 8.12 -18.44 -5.69
N ARG A 35 9.15 -18.80 -4.92
CA ARG A 35 10.42 -18.12 -4.96
C ARG A 35 10.89 -18.39 -6.39
N PHE A 36 10.52 -17.51 -7.31
CA PHE A 36 11.16 -17.42 -8.61
C PHE A 36 12.60 -17.01 -8.34
N SER A 37 13.41 -18.00 -7.97
CA SER A 37 14.85 -17.94 -8.12
C SER A 37 15.08 -17.97 -9.62
N TYR A 38 15.10 -16.80 -10.26
CA TYR A 38 15.67 -16.69 -11.58
C TYR A 38 17.15 -17.05 -11.43
N ASN A 39 17.46 -18.30 -11.77
CA ASN A 39 18.81 -18.70 -12.11
C ASN A 39 19.24 -17.77 -13.25
N ASN A 40 20.36 -17.06 -13.12
CA ASN A 40 21.10 -16.64 -14.31
C ASN A 40 21.38 -17.94 -15.06
N GLN A 41 20.59 -18.29 -16.07
CA GLN A 41 20.77 -19.53 -16.79
C GLN A 41 21.97 -19.40 -17.72
N VAL A 42 22.50 -20.56 -18.09
CA VAL A 42 23.58 -20.66 -19.04
C VAL A 42 23.08 -20.12 -20.39
N LEU A 43 23.85 -19.24 -21.03
CA LEU A 43 23.51 -18.65 -22.34
C LEU A 43 24.67 -18.85 -23.32
N SER A 44 24.43 -19.55 -24.43
CA SER A 44 25.43 -19.71 -25.48
C SER A 44 25.42 -18.52 -26.44
N LEU A 45 26.58 -17.89 -26.63
CA LEU A 45 26.79 -16.82 -27.61
C LEU A 45 27.31 -17.41 -28.91
N TYR A 46 26.63 -17.13 -30.02
CA TYR A 46 27.03 -17.57 -31.34
C TYR A 46 27.42 -16.38 -32.22
N ASP A 47 28.35 -16.58 -33.15
CA ASP A 47 28.58 -15.61 -34.21
C ASP A 47 27.53 -15.77 -35.34
N ILE A 48 27.60 -14.89 -36.36
CA ILE A 48 26.68 -14.92 -37.50
C ILE A 48 26.78 -16.19 -38.35
N SER A 49 27.90 -16.93 -38.26
CA SER A 49 28.12 -18.20 -38.96
C SER A 49 27.54 -19.41 -38.20
N GLY A 50 27.13 -19.20 -36.95
CA GLY A 50 26.60 -20.22 -36.05
C GLY A 50 27.69 -20.90 -35.20
N GLU A 51 28.92 -20.41 -35.22
CA GLU A 51 29.99 -20.91 -34.35
C GLU A 51 29.82 -20.34 -32.94
N GLU A 52 29.96 -21.21 -31.93
CA GLU A 52 29.86 -20.80 -30.53
C GLU A 52 31.11 -20.02 -30.12
N ILE A 53 30.90 -18.78 -29.68
CA ILE A 53 31.95 -17.89 -29.17
C ILE A 53 32.25 -18.25 -27.71
N LEU A 54 31.19 -18.35 -26.90
CA LEU A 54 31.28 -18.55 -25.45
C LEU A 54 29.94 -18.99 -24.87
N GLU A 55 29.99 -19.96 -23.96
CA GLU A 55 28.90 -20.26 -23.04
C GLU A 55 29.03 -19.41 -21.77
N LEU A 56 28.10 -18.48 -21.56
CA LEU A 56 28.07 -17.61 -20.39
C LEU A 56 27.47 -18.33 -19.19
N GLN A 57 28.26 -18.43 -18.14
CA GLN A 57 27.83 -18.99 -16.86
C GLN A 57 27.05 -17.95 -16.02
N PRO A 58 26.27 -18.41 -15.00
CA PRO A 58 25.46 -17.54 -14.14
C PRO A 58 26.20 -16.35 -13.50
N GLU A 59 27.50 -16.50 -13.27
CA GLU A 59 28.39 -15.64 -12.48
C GLU A 59 29.17 -14.68 -13.38
N ASP A 60 29.20 -14.96 -14.69
CA ASP A 60 29.95 -14.21 -15.67
C ASP A 60 29.41 -12.79 -15.82
N ARG A 61 30.32 -11.83 -15.97
CA ARG A 61 30.00 -10.40 -16.14
C ARG A 61 30.44 -9.92 -17.51
N ILE A 62 29.54 -9.25 -18.21
CA ILE A 62 29.80 -8.64 -19.51
C ILE A 62 30.02 -7.15 -19.33
N HIS A 63 31.10 -6.61 -19.89
CA HIS A 63 31.42 -5.19 -19.85
C HIS A 63 32.12 -4.74 -21.13
N ILE A 64 32.19 -3.42 -21.31
CA ILE A 64 32.92 -2.79 -22.41
C ILE A 64 34.27 -2.30 -21.90
N ARG A 65 35.34 -2.71 -22.57
CA ARG A 65 36.70 -2.24 -22.31
C ARG A 65 37.26 -1.51 -23.52
N LYS A 66 37.91 -0.37 -23.28
CA LYS A 66 38.70 0.32 -24.30
C LYS A 66 40.13 -0.20 -24.30
N ASP A 67 40.63 -0.61 -25.46
CA ASP A 67 42.05 -0.87 -25.71
C ASP A 67 42.69 0.35 -26.40
N ASP A 68 43.27 1.24 -25.59
CA ASP A 68 43.93 2.44 -26.08
C ASP A 68 45.16 2.16 -26.95
N ARG A 69 45.76 0.96 -26.89
CA ARG A 69 46.93 0.61 -27.71
C ARG A 69 46.55 0.27 -29.13
N LYS A 70 45.40 -0.39 -29.31
CA LYS A 70 44.88 -0.79 -30.63
C LYS A 70 43.79 0.14 -31.16
N LYS A 71 43.37 1.15 -30.38
CA LYS A 71 42.22 2.02 -30.67
C LYS A 71 40.93 1.20 -30.90
N GLN A 72 40.71 0.20 -30.05
CA GLN A 72 39.59 -0.71 -30.16
C GLN A 72 38.68 -0.58 -28.94
N LEU A 73 37.39 -0.79 -29.15
CA LEU A 73 36.45 -1.12 -28.07
C LEU A 73 36.16 -2.62 -28.12
N LEU A 74 36.09 -3.22 -26.95
CA LEU A 74 35.94 -4.66 -26.77
C LEU A 74 34.74 -4.91 -25.86
N VAL A 75 33.85 -5.80 -26.28
CA VAL A 75 32.87 -6.40 -25.37
C VAL A 75 33.49 -7.68 -24.82
N GLU A 76 33.65 -7.78 -23.51
CA GLU A 76 34.30 -8.91 -22.86
C GLU A 76 33.41 -9.52 -21.78
N ALA A 77 33.39 -10.85 -21.72
CA ALA A 77 32.91 -11.61 -20.58
C ALA A 77 34.06 -11.86 -19.61
N THR A 78 33.81 -11.72 -18.31
CA THR A 78 34.74 -12.03 -17.23
C THR A 78 34.12 -13.09 -16.34
N ASP A 79 34.79 -14.23 -16.20
CA ASP A 79 34.32 -15.33 -15.36
C ASP A 79 34.61 -15.11 -13.87
N ALA A 80 34.11 -16.02 -13.03
CA ALA A 80 34.34 -15.99 -11.58
C ALA A 80 35.83 -16.07 -11.16
N ASN A 81 36.70 -16.52 -12.07
CA ASN A 81 38.15 -16.60 -11.88
C ASN A 81 38.90 -15.42 -12.53
N GLU A 82 38.20 -14.35 -12.89
CA GLU A 82 38.70 -13.16 -13.59
C GLU A 82 39.29 -13.43 -14.99
N LYS A 83 39.02 -14.59 -15.59
CA LYS A 83 39.42 -14.90 -16.97
C LYS A 83 38.52 -14.11 -17.92
N ARG A 84 39.16 -13.46 -18.89
CA ARG A 84 38.48 -12.60 -19.87
C ARG A 84 38.38 -13.28 -21.22
N THR A 85 37.19 -13.29 -21.79
CA THR A 85 36.93 -13.76 -23.15
C THR A 85 36.31 -12.62 -23.94
N VAL A 86 36.85 -12.36 -25.13
CA VAL A 86 36.37 -11.30 -26.02
C VAL A 86 35.20 -11.82 -26.82
N ILE A 87 34.10 -11.08 -26.82
CA ILE A 87 32.86 -11.38 -27.56
C ILE A 87 32.83 -10.60 -28.89
N ALA A 88 33.12 -9.30 -28.83
CA ALA A 88 33.11 -8.42 -29.99
C ALA A 88 34.31 -7.46 -29.95
N VAL A 89 34.87 -7.18 -31.12
CA VAL A 89 35.96 -6.22 -31.32
C VAL A 89 35.53 -5.20 -32.35
N CYS A 90 35.52 -3.92 -32.01
CA CYS A 90 35.28 -2.87 -33.00
C CYS A 90 36.43 -1.88 -33.03
N ASP A 91 36.90 -1.60 -34.23
CA ASP A 91 37.83 -0.52 -34.49
C ASP A 91 37.14 0.83 -34.31
N VAL A 92 37.82 1.76 -33.66
CA VAL A 92 37.24 3.06 -33.31
C VAL A 92 37.99 4.18 -33.99
N ALA A 93 37.26 5.02 -34.72
CA ALA A 93 37.80 6.21 -35.34
C ALA A 93 38.28 7.24 -34.29
N ASP A 94 39.22 8.10 -34.66
CA ASP A 94 39.72 9.16 -33.78
C ASP A 94 38.67 10.28 -33.53
N ASN A 95 37.56 10.26 -34.27
CA ASN A 95 36.47 11.23 -34.15
C ASN A 95 35.63 10.99 -32.87
N PRO A 96 35.47 12.00 -31.99
CA PRO A 96 34.67 11.89 -30.76
C PRO A 96 33.19 11.55 -30.98
N THR A 97 32.61 11.94 -32.12
CA THR A 97 31.20 11.65 -32.44
C THR A 97 31.02 10.17 -32.74
N ASP A 98 31.87 9.63 -33.61
CA ASP A 98 31.87 8.22 -34.00
C ASP A 98 32.22 7.31 -32.80
N GLN A 99 33.10 7.78 -31.90
CA GLN A 99 33.41 7.11 -30.63
C GLN A 99 32.18 6.95 -29.73
N ARG A 100 31.35 7.99 -29.64
CA ARG A 100 30.11 7.96 -28.84
C ARG A 100 29.07 7.05 -29.48
N GLU A 101 28.90 7.12 -30.79
CA GLU A 101 27.98 6.25 -31.54
C GLU A 101 28.37 4.77 -31.36
N MET A 102 29.64 4.43 -31.59
CA MET A 102 30.14 3.06 -31.41
C MET A 102 29.96 2.57 -29.97
N SER A 103 30.26 3.42 -28.99
CA SER A 103 30.05 3.09 -27.58
C SER A 103 28.58 2.86 -27.26
N ALA A 104 27.66 3.64 -27.83
CA ALA A 104 26.21 3.45 -27.63
C ALA A 104 25.72 2.13 -28.24
N MET A 105 26.18 1.78 -29.45
CA MET A 105 25.85 0.51 -30.09
C MET A 105 26.36 -0.69 -29.29
N MET A 106 27.61 -0.65 -28.79
CA MET A 106 28.13 -1.72 -27.93
C MET A 106 27.39 -1.85 -26.60
N ASN A 107 26.99 -0.73 -25.98
CA ASN A 107 26.18 -0.78 -24.76
C ASN A 107 24.84 -1.47 -25.01
N THR A 108 24.24 -1.23 -26.19
CA THR A 108 23.01 -1.91 -26.60
C THR A 108 23.21 -3.42 -26.71
N LEU A 109 24.32 -3.86 -27.33
CA LEU A 109 24.67 -5.29 -27.39
C LEU A 109 24.84 -5.92 -26.00
N VAL A 110 25.55 -5.25 -25.09
CA VAL A 110 25.73 -5.76 -23.72
C VAL A 110 24.39 -5.92 -23.01
N GLN A 111 23.49 -4.95 -23.17
CA GLN A 111 22.13 -5.01 -22.62
C GLN A 111 21.33 -6.17 -23.21
N ASP A 112 21.41 -6.40 -24.52
CA ASP A 112 20.71 -7.49 -25.19
C ASP A 112 21.17 -8.87 -24.71
N ILE A 113 22.48 -9.07 -24.54
CA ILE A 113 23.01 -10.34 -24.02
C ILE A 113 22.54 -10.56 -22.56
N GLN A 114 22.62 -9.52 -21.73
CA GLN A 114 22.17 -9.60 -20.34
C GLN A 114 20.67 -9.93 -20.26
N ARG A 115 19.87 -9.33 -21.13
CA ARG A 115 18.42 -9.54 -21.20
C ARG A 115 18.07 -10.93 -21.71
N ALA A 116 18.72 -11.41 -22.77
CA ALA A 116 18.54 -12.78 -23.27
C ALA A 116 18.85 -13.81 -22.18
N ARG A 117 19.93 -13.61 -21.42
CA ARG A 117 20.30 -14.49 -20.30
C ARG A 117 19.26 -14.50 -19.19
N ARG A 118 18.78 -13.32 -18.79
CA ARG A 118 17.74 -13.17 -17.75
C ARG A 118 16.41 -13.80 -18.15
N ASN A 119 16.06 -13.75 -19.43
CA ASN A 119 14.82 -14.33 -19.95
C ASN A 119 14.92 -15.85 -20.16
N GLY A 120 16.07 -16.47 -19.88
CA GLY A 120 16.26 -17.92 -20.03
C GLY A 120 16.39 -18.36 -21.48
N ALA A 121 16.89 -17.50 -22.38
CA ALA A 121 17.21 -17.92 -23.73
C ALA A 121 18.37 -18.93 -23.71
N GLU A 122 18.26 -20.00 -24.50
CA GLU A 122 19.32 -21.02 -24.64
C GLU A 122 20.54 -20.46 -25.39
N GLY A 123 20.32 -19.53 -26.33
CA GLY A 123 21.40 -18.90 -27.07
C GLY A 123 21.00 -17.60 -27.79
N ILE A 124 22.01 -16.80 -28.15
CA ILE A 124 21.84 -15.56 -28.92
C ILE A 124 23.00 -15.39 -29.92
N THR A 125 22.66 -14.99 -31.14
CA THR A 125 23.66 -14.59 -32.14
C THR A 125 24.08 -13.14 -31.90
N VAL A 126 25.38 -12.90 -31.78
CA VAL A 126 25.97 -11.59 -31.47
C VAL A 126 26.98 -11.19 -32.55
N PRO A 127 27.13 -9.87 -32.82
CA PRO A 127 28.11 -9.39 -33.78
C PRO A 127 29.53 -9.49 -33.21
N VAL A 128 30.49 -9.89 -34.03
CA VAL A 128 31.91 -9.98 -33.61
C VAL A 128 32.75 -8.79 -34.05
N ASN A 129 32.26 -7.98 -34.99
CA ASN A 129 32.94 -6.80 -35.55
C ASN A 129 32.00 -5.60 -35.77
N GLU A 130 32.56 -4.44 -36.12
CA GLU A 130 31.82 -3.18 -36.30
C GLU A 130 30.74 -3.22 -37.39
N TYR A 131 30.97 -3.94 -38.49
CA TYR A 131 30.02 -4.02 -39.60
C TYR A 131 28.78 -4.84 -39.19
N GLU A 132 29.02 -5.96 -38.52
CA GLU A 132 27.96 -6.78 -37.96
C GLU A 132 27.22 -6.04 -36.85
N LEU A 133 27.90 -5.24 -36.02
CA LEU A 133 27.26 -4.45 -34.97
C LEU A 133 26.26 -3.45 -35.57
N VAL A 134 26.62 -2.74 -36.64
CA VAL A 134 25.70 -1.83 -37.33
C VAL A 134 24.50 -2.59 -37.92
N ALA A 135 24.74 -3.76 -38.53
CA ALA A 135 23.67 -4.59 -39.07
C ALA A 135 22.76 -5.17 -37.97
N TYR A 136 23.35 -5.57 -36.85
CA TYR A 136 22.66 -6.09 -35.67
C TYR A 136 21.76 -5.03 -35.06
N ILE A 137 22.26 -3.81 -34.85
CA ILE A 137 21.44 -2.72 -34.30
C ILE A 137 20.28 -2.36 -35.24
N ARG A 138 20.50 -2.42 -36.56
CA ARG A 138 19.44 -2.19 -37.56
C ARG A 138 18.38 -3.29 -37.59
N ASN A 139 18.77 -4.54 -37.36
CA ASN A 139 17.91 -5.73 -37.43
C ASN A 139 17.71 -6.37 -36.05
N ARG A 140 17.77 -5.55 -34.98
CA ARG A 140 17.89 -6.02 -33.60
C ARG A 140 16.75 -6.98 -33.26
N PRO A 141 17.05 -8.15 -32.68
CA PRO A 141 16.00 -9.09 -32.26
C PRO A 141 15.11 -8.44 -31.22
N SER A 142 13.78 -8.61 -31.36
CA SER A 142 12.83 -8.17 -30.35
C SER A 142 12.93 -9.11 -29.15
N ILE A 143 13.81 -8.80 -28.20
CA ILE A 143 13.80 -9.50 -26.92
C ILE A 143 12.51 -9.07 -26.19
N GLU A 144 11.69 -10.03 -25.77
CA GLU A 144 10.44 -9.73 -25.06
C GLU A 144 10.74 -9.21 -23.64
N ILE A 145 9.93 -8.28 -23.16
CA ILE A 145 9.93 -7.90 -21.74
C ILE A 145 9.05 -8.91 -21.04
N ASP A 146 9.52 -9.45 -19.91
CA ASP A 146 8.63 -10.16 -18.97
C ASP A 146 7.69 -9.14 -18.32
N LEU A 147 6.52 -8.93 -18.94
CA LEU A 147 5.53 -7.94 -18.52
C LEU A 147 4.90 -8.28 -17.18
N ASP A 148 4.80 -9.56 -16.83
CA ASP A 148 4.25 -9.99 -15.54
C ASP A 148 5.22 -9.66 -14.41
N ARG A 149 6.52 -9.92 -14.61
CA ARG A 149 7.56 -9.49 -13.67
C ARG A 149 7.66 -7.97 -13.54
N LEU A 150 7.51 -7.25 -14.65
CA LEU A 150 7.45 -5.79 -14.62
C LEU A 150 6.28 -5.30 -13.76
N GLU A 151 5.09 -5.89 -13.95
CA GLU A 151 3.90 -5.55 -13.17
C GLU A 151 4.09 -5.88 -11.67
N GLU A 152 4.68 -7.03 -11.35
CA GLU A 152 5.02 -7.39 -9.97
C GLU A 152 6.02 -6.40 -9.35
N ALA A 153 7.05 -6.00 -10.09
CA ALA A 153 8.03 -5.02 -9.63
C ALA A 153 7.41 -3.65 -9.37
N ILE A 154 6.48 -3.20 -10.24
CA ILE A 154 5.70 -1.96 -10.05
C ILE A 154 4.86 -2.06 -8.78
N ASN A 155 4.12 -3.15 -8.61
CA ASN A 155 3.20 -3.35 -7.47
C ASN A 155 3.95 -3.49 -6.13
N GLN A 156 5.15 -4.07 -6.13
CA GLN A 156 5.95 -4.25 -4.92
C GLN A 156 6.95 -3.12 -4.67
N HIS A 157 7.00 -2.10 -5.54
CA HIS A 157 7.99 -1.01 -5.50
C HIS A 157 9.44 -1.50 -5.40
N LYS A 158 9.75 -2.61 -6.08
CA LYS A 158 11.09 -3.20 -6.09
C LYS A 158 11.83 -2.76 -7.34
N LYS A 159 12.99 -2.11 -7.13
CA LYS A 159 13.87 -1.79 -8.26
C LYS A 159 14.37 -3.11 -8.85
N ASP A 160 13.90 -3.38 -10.07
CA ASP A 160 14.22 -4.55 -10.85
C ASP A 160 14.85 -4.09 -12.16
N ASP A 161 15.82 -4.85 -12.66
CA ASP A 161 16.49 -4.59 -13.92
C ASP A 161 15.50 -4.64 -15.10
N VAL A 162 14.35 -5.33 -14.94
CA VAL A 162 13.26 -5.36 -15.95
C VAL A 162 12.60 -3.98 -16.11
N MET A 163 12.59 -3.16 -15.06
CA MET A 163 12.10 -1.79 -15.13
C MET A 163 13.01 -0.91 -15.99
N ALA A 164 14.33 -1.07 -15.85
CA ALA A 164 15.31 -0.32 -16.64
C ALA A 164 15.21 -0.68 -18.13
N ASP A 165 15.06 -1.97 -18.44
CA ASP A 165 14.78 -2.46 -19.78
C ASP A 165 13.50 -1.85 -20.36
N PHE A 166 12.41 -1.82 -19.58
CA PHE A 166 11.13 -1.27 -20.02
C PHE A 166 11.23 0.21 -20.36
N ILE A 167 11.86 1.02 -19.51
CA ILE A 167 12.08 2.45 -19.77
C ILE A 167 12.95 2.63 -21.02
N SER A 168 13.99 1.81 -21.19
CA SER A 168 14.86 1.84 -22.37
C SER A 168 14.08 1.50 -23.65
N ASP A 169 13.27 0.44 -23.63
CA ASP A 169 12.44 0.00 -24.76
C ASP A 169 11.41 1.07 -25.17
N MET A 170 10.80 1.77 -24.19
CA MET A 170 9.88 2.87 -24.46
C MET A 170 10.56 4.03 -25.22
N GLN A 171 11.85 4.26 -24.96
CA GLN A 171 12.65 5.28 -25.64
C GLN A 171 13.18 4.83 -27.02
N GLN A 172 13.17 3.53 -27.33
CA GLN A 172 13.84 2.93 -28.49
C GLN A 172 12.87 2.42 -29.59
N ASN A 173 11.73 3.12 -29.79
CA ASN A 173 10.78 2.94 -30.90
C ASN A 173 9.86 1.69 -30.87
N LYS A 174 9.70 0.96 -29.76
CA LYS A 174 8.58 -0.02 -29.67
C LYS A 174 7.25 0.74 -29.53
N ARG A 175 6.21 0.33 -30.28
CA ARG A 175 4.88 0.94 -30.13
C ARG A 175 4.33 0.62 -28.72
N VAL A 176 3.91 1.66 -28.00
CA VAL A 176 3.28 1.52 -26.69
C VAL A 176 1.94 2.22 -26.71
N ASP A 177 0.89 1.48 -26.36
CA ASP A 177 -0.46 2.02 -26.25
C ASP A 177 -0.86 2.08 -24.76
N ILE A 178 -1.12 3.29 -24.27
CA ILE A 178 -1.47 3.56 -22.87
C ILE A 178 -2.94 3.92 -22.81
N TYR A 179 -3.73 3.07 -22.16
CA TYR A 179 -5.17 3.24 -21.97
C TYR A 179 -5.47 3.67 -20.54
N THR A 180 -6.13 4.81 -20.39
CA THR A 180 -6.45 5.38 -19.08
C THR A 180 -7.94 5.35 -18.84
N ALA A 181 -8.38 4.72 -17.75
CA ALA A 181 -9.74 4.90 -17.24
C ALA A 181 -9.88 6.30 -16.64
N ALA A 182 -10.40 7.25 -17.40
CA ALA A 182 -10.54 8.66 -17.01
C ALA A 182 -11.74 8.91 -16.08
N ASN A 183 -12.02 7.97 -15.17
CA ASN A 183 -13.18 7.96 -14.29
C ASN A 183 -12.86 8.37 -12.84
N ASN A 184 -11.61 8.72 -12.54
CA ASN A 184 -11.21 9.31 -11.26
C ASN A 184 -9.93 10.16 -11.39
N ILE A 185 -9.70 11.04 -10.42
CA ILE A 185 -8.55 11.96 -10.42
C ILE A 185 -7.20 11.23 -10.38
N TYR A 186 -7.10 10.11 -9.67
CA TYR A 186 -5.83 9.41 -9.47
C TYR A 186 -5.30 8.85 -10.80
N ASN A 187 -6.18 8.22 -11.58
CA ASN A 187 -5.84 7.71 -12.92
C ASN A 187 -5.46 8.85 -13.87
N VAL A 188 -6.17 9.97 -13.82
CA VAL A 188 -5.91 11.14 -14.67
C VAL A 188 -4.55 11.76 -14.33
N GLU A 189 -4.23 11.92 -13.05
CA GLU A 189 -2.93 12.44 -12.61
C GLU A 189 -1.80 11.47 -13.01
N ALA A 190 -1.98 10.17 -12.78
CA ALA A 190 -1.01 9.14 -13.19
C ALA A 190 -0.77 9.14 -14.72
N ALA A 191 -1.82 9.27 -15.52
CA ALA A 191 -1.70 9.39 -16.96
C ALA A 191 -0.99 10.69 -17.38
N GLN A 192 -1.23 11.79 -16.68
CA GLN A 192 -0.55 13.06 -16.95
C GLN A 192 0.95 12.96 -16.65
N MET A 193 1.35 12.28 -15.57
CA MET A 193 2.77 12.02 -15.26
C MET A 193 3.44 11.26 -16.42
N LEU A 194 2.78 10.23 -16.95
CA LEU A 194 3.29 9.49 -18.11
C LEU A 194 3.33 10.34 -19.39
N LYS A 195 2.30 11.15 -19.65
CA LYS A 195 2.27 12.08 -20.79
C LYS A 195 3.42 13.09 -20.72
N ASN A 196 3.77 13.59 -19.54
CA ASN A 196 4.87 14.55 -19.37
C ASN A 196 6.24 13.92 -19.71
N ASP A 197 6.46 12.68 -19.27
CA ASP A 197 7.74 12.00 -19.49
C ASP A 197 7.88 11.41 -20.89
N PHE A 198 6.78 10.86 -21.43
CA PHE A 198 6.79 10.04 -22.63
C PHE A 198 6.01 10.60 -23.82
N GLY A 199 5.17 11.63 -23.65
CA GLY A 199 4.35 12.19 -24.73
C GLY A 199 5.14 12.82 -25.89
N LYS A 200 6.45 13.01 -25.73
CA LYS A 200 7.36 13.46 -26.78
C LYS A 200 7.75 12.36 -27.79
N PHE A 201 7.54 11.09 -27.45
CA PHE A 201 7.93 9.95 -28.29
C PHE A 201 6.78 9.55 -29.22
N SER A 202 7.02 9.53 -30.52
CA SER A 202 5.98 9.29 -31.54
C SER A 202 5.43 7.86 -31.55
N ASN A 203 6.16 6.91 -30.95
CA ASN A 203 5.78 5.51 -30.80
C ASN A 203 4.85 5.27 -29.59
N ILE A 204 4.59 6.29 -28.76
CA ILE A 204 3.78 6.17 -27.56
C ILE A 204 2.44 6.87 -27.78
N HIS A 205 1.35 6.12 -27.67
CA HIS A 205 0.00 6.60 -27.91
C HIS A 205 -0.81 6.55 -26.62
N PHE A 206 -1.50 7.65 -26.32
CA PHE A 206 -2.34 7.78 -25.13
C PHE A 206 -3.80 7.78 -25.54
N TYR A 207 -4.59 6.93 -24.90
CA TYR A 207 -6.03 6.81 -25.10
C TYR A 207 -6.73 7.03 -23.76
N ASP A 208 -7.48 8.12 -23.67
CA ASP A 208 -8.32 8.39 -22.51
C ASP A 208 -9.68 7.73 -22.77
N LEU A 209 -10.01 6.73 -21.97
CA LEU A 209 -11.27 6.00 -22.03
C LEU A 209 -12.22 6.57 -20.98
N SER A 210 -13.34 7.10 -21.44
CA SER A 210 -14.36 7.69 -20.59
C SER A 210 -15.65 6.89 -20.71
N GLU A 211 -16.20 6.45 -19.58
CA GLU A 211 -17.61 6.09 -19.50
C GLU A 211 -18.42 7.23 -18.88
N ASN A 212 -19.72 7.25 -19.14
CA ASN A 212 -20.65 8.05 -18.35
C ASN A 212 -20.78 7.42 -16.96
N TYR A 213 -20.58 8.25 -15.93
CA TYR A 213 -20.76 8.06 -14.49
C TYR A 213 -21.09 6.65 -13.96
N HIS A 214 -20.29 6.18 -12.99
CA HIS A 214 -20.45 4.94 -12.19
C HIS A 214 -20.09 3.60 -12.84
N HIS A 215 -19.43 3.59 -14.00
CA HIS A 215 -18.94 2.36 -14.60
C HIS A 215 -17.41 2.28 -14.57
N ALA A 216 -16.94 1.06 -14.29
CA ALA A 216 -15.53 0.75 -14.37
C ALA A 216 -15.20 0.56 -15.84
N VAL A 217 -14.13 1.20 -16.33
CA VAL A 217 -13.66 0.94 -17.70
C VAL A 217 -12.95 -0.40 -17.71
N TYR A 218 -13.28 -1.28 -18.64
CA TYR A 218 -12.76 -2.64 -18.70
C TYR A 218 -11.75 -2.84 -19.84
N TRP A 219 -10.92 -3.86 -19.71
CA TRP A 219 -9.97 -4.28 -20.76
C TRP A 219 -10.62 -4.74 -22.08
N ASN A 220 -11.90 -5.11 -22.05
CA ASN A 220 -12.67 -5.50 -23.23
C ASN A 220 -13.33 -4.31 -23.96
N ASP A 221 -12.95 -3.08 -23.63
CA ASP A 221 -13.38 -1.88 -24.34
C ASP A 221 -13.06 -1.99 -25.85
N GLU A 222 -14.00 -1.56 -26.70
CA GLU A 222 -13.89 -1.71 -28.15
C GLU A 222 -12.66 -1.01 -28.73
N ILE A 223 -12.26 0.13 -28.17
CA ILE A 223 -11.08 0.88 -28.62
C ILE A 223 -9.82 0.04 -28.37
N ILE A 224 -9.71 -0.54 -27.17
CA ILE A 224 -8.58 -1.42 -26.81
C ILE A 224 -8.54 -2.61 -27.77
N LEU A 225 -9.66 -3.34 -27.90
CA LEU A 225 -9.72 -4.55 -28.71
C LEU A 225 -9.41 -4.30 -30.20
N ASN A 226 -9.86 -3.16 -30.75
CA ASN A 226 -9.58 -2.81 -32.13
C ASN A 226 -8.11 -2.44 -32.35
N ASN A 227 -7.49 -1.72 -31.41
CA ASN A 227 -6.07 -1.38 -31.51
C ASN A 227 -5.16 -2.60 -31.37
N ILE A 228 -5.47 -3.53 -30.45
CA ILE A 228 -4.75 -4.80 -30.32
C ILE A 228 -4.78 -5.61 -31.62
N LYS A 229 -5.94 -5.65 -32.29
CA LYS A 229 -6.07 -6.33 -33.59
C LYS A 229 -5.22 -5.69 -34.69
N LEU A 230 -5.06 -4.37 -34.66
CA LEU A 230 -4.30 -3.61 -35.67
C LEU A 230 -2.79 -3.67 -35.42
N SER A 231 -2.37 -3.78 -34.16
CA SER A 231 -0.96 -3.85 -33.75
C SER A 231 -0.77 -4.84 -32.60
N PRO A 232 -0.74 -6.15 -32.91
CA PRO A 232 -0.55 -7.21 -31.90
C PRO A 232 0.81 -7.14 -31.20
N GLU A 233 1.79 -6.47 -31.80
CA GLU A 233 3.14 -6.28 -31.28
C GLU A 233 3.29 -5.10 -30.30
N ALA A 234 2.24 -4.30 -30.10
CA ALA A 234 2.29 -3.14 -29.22
C ALA A 234 2.34 -3.57 -27.74
N VAL A 235 3.17 -2.89 -26.95
CA VAL A 235 3.13 -3.04 -25.49
C VAL A 235 1.95 -2.23 -24.97
N ILE A 236 1.15 -2.83 -24.10
CA ILE A 236 -0.09 -2.22 -23.62
C ILE A 236 0.04 -1.88 -22.14
N ILE A 237 -0.33 -0.66 -21.77
CA ILE A 237 -0.44 -0.25 -20.37
C ILE A 237 -1.86 0.17 -20.08
N GLY A 238 -2.47 -0.41 -19.05
CA GLY A 238 -3.81 -0.06 -18.58
C GLY A 238 -3.75 0.63 -17.23
N ILE A 239 -4.17 1.89 -17.16
CA ILE A 239 -4.26 2.66 -15.92
C ILE A 239 -5.70 2.61 -15.44
N GLY A 240 -5.94 1.89 -14.34
CA GLY A 240 -7.24 1.80 -13.68
C GLY A 240 -8.32 1.02 -14.47
N LEU A 241 -7.94 0.26 -15.50
CA LEU A 241 -8.86 -0.61 -16.23
C LEU A 241 -9.21 -1.84 -15.40
N ALA A 242 -10.47 -2.26 -15.36
CA ALA A 242 -10.96 -3.43 -14.63
C ALA A 242 -11.07 -4.69 -15.52
N GLY A 243 -11.31 -5.85 -14.90
CA GLY A 243 -11.52 -7.12 -15.60
C GLY A 243 -10.24 -7.88 -15.95
N GLU A 244 -10.41 -8.92 -16.77
CA GLU A 244 -9.33 -9.79 -17.26
C GLU A 244 -8.43 -9.02 -18.24
N LYS A 245 -7.14 -8.94 -17.93
CA LYS A 245 -6.16 -8.24 -18.77
C LYS A 245 -5.70 -9.13 -19.94
N PRO A 246 -5.39 -8.56 -21.11
CA PRO A 246 -4.69 -9.30 -22.17
C PRO A 246 -3.32 -9.80 -21.69
N MET A 247 -2.82 -10.91 -22.28
CA MET A 247 -1.52 -11.49 -21.92
C MET A 247 -0.35 -10.51 -22.13
N HIS A 248 -0.42 -9.65 -23.15
CA HIS A 248 0.63 -8.69 -23.49
C HIS A 248 0.37 -7.29 -22.91
N ALA A 249 -0.17 -7.21 -21.68
CA ALA A 249 -0.52 -5.95 -21.04
C ALA A 249 0.00 -5.84 -19.60
N VAL A 250 0.39 -4.63 -19.23
CA VAL A 250 0.73 -4.21 -17.85
C VAL A 250 -0.48 -3.51 -17.25
N SER A 251 -0.94 -3.99 -16.09
CA SER A 251 -2.06 -3.39 -15.37
C SER A 251 -1.57 -2.56 -14.18
N ILE A 252 -1.86 -1.26 -14.21
CA ILE A 252 -1.57 -0.33 -13.11
C ILE A 252 -2.90 0.03 -12.44
N ARG A 253 -3.13 -0.53 -11.25
CA ARG A 253 -4.37 -0.33 -10.47
C ARG A 253 -4.07 0.08 -9.04
N ASN A 254 -5.02 0.78 -8.45
CA ASN A 254 -5.08 1.06 -7.03
C ASN A 254 -5.18 -0.25 -6.23
N ASP A 255 -4.47 -0.35 -5.10
CA ASP A 255 -4.62 -1.45 -4.14
C ASP A 255 -4.62 -0.94 -2.68
N SER A 256 -4.63 -1.83 -1.70
CA SER A 256 -4.68 -1.45 -0.28
C SER A 256 -3.39 -0.81 0.25
N VAL A 257 -2.30 -0.86 -0.51
CA VAL A 257 -0.96 -0.47 -0.06
C VAL A 257 -0.45 0.76 -0.82
N SER A 258 -0.90 0.96 -2.07
CA SER A 258 -0.37 1.98 -2.97
C SER A 258 -1.40 2.45 -4.00
N SER A 259 -1.32 3.73 -4.34
CA SER A 259 -2.13 4.32 -5.41
C SER A 259 -1.50 4.13 -6.79
N VAL A 260 -2.31 4.29 -7.85
CA VAL A 260 -1.80 4.37 -9.24
C VAL A 260 -0.79 5.51 -9.44
N VAL A 261 -0.93 6.61 -8.69
CA VAL A 261 -0.02 7.77 -8.75
C VAL A 261 1.37 7.34 -8.26
N GLN A 262 1.44 6.66 -7.12
CA GLN A 262 2.69 6.16 -6.56
C GLN A 262 3.34 5.10 -7.46
N LYS A 263 2.53 4.19 -8.02
CA LYS A 263 3.00 3.15 -8.94
C LYS A 263 3.60 3.73 -10.22
N VAL A 264 2.93 4.71 -10.82
CA VAL A 264 3.47 5.42 -11.99
C VAL A 264 4.72 6.20 -11.63
N ALA A 265 4.72 6.93 -10.50
CA ALA A 265 5.90 7.67 -10.03
C ALA A 265 7.11 6.74 -9.90
N PHE A 266 6.90 5.54 -9.34
CA PHE A 266 7.91 4.52 -9.22
C PHE A 266 8.40 4.00 -10.58
N MET A 267 7.46 3.68 -11.49
CA MET A 267 7.77 3.16 -12.83
C MET A 267 8.67 4.10 -13.64
N ILE A 268 8.48 5.41 -13.53
CA ILE A 268 9.25 6.42 -14.28
C ILE A 268 10.39 7.04 -13.46
N ASN A 269 10.60 6.59 -12.21
CA ASN A 269 11.55 7.16 -11.26
C ASN A 269 11.35 8.68 -11.07
N HIS A 270 10.09 9.11 -11.00
CA HIS A 270 9.67 10.50 -10.78
C HIS A 270 9.62 10.83 -9.29
N MET A 271 10.16 11.99 -8.93
CA MET A 271 10.05 12.52 -7.57
C MET A 271 8.70 13.23 -7.43
N MET A 272 7.81 12.64 -6.63
CA MET A 272 6.47 13.19 -6.44
C MET A 272 6.51 14.63 -5.93
N ASN A 273 5.72 15.49 -6.56
CA ASN A 273 5.45 16.83 -6.09
C ASN A 273 4.42 16.79 -4.94
N VAL A 274 4.20 17.94 -4.29
CA VAL A 274 3.28 18.03 -3.14
C VAL A 274 1.86 17.59 -3.49
N ARG A 275 1.34 17.93 -4.67
CA ARG A 275 -0.01 17.54 -5.08
C ARG A 275 -0.12 16.02 -5.26
N GLU A 276 0.87 15.40 -5.88
CA GLU A 276 0.94 13.95 -6.10
C GLU A 276 1.06 13.20 -4.75
N GLU A 277 1.89 13.68 -3.82
CA GLU A 277 1.97 13.14 -2.46
C GLU A 277 0.64 13.25 -1.71
N MET A 278 -0.08 14.37 -1.87
CA MET A 278 -1.38 14.58 -1.24
C MET A 278 -2.47 13.69 -1.86
N LEU A 279 -2.43 13.46 -3.18
CA LEU A 279 -3.34 12.54 -3.87
C LEU A 279 -3.10 11.09 -3.44
N ASP A 280 -1.84 10.67 -3.37
CA ASP A 280 -1.48 9.35 -2.86
C ASP A 280 -1.95 9.16 -1.40
N ALA A 281 -1.70 10.16 -0.55
CA ALA A 281 -2.15 10.14 0.84
C ALA A 281 -3.68 10.16 0.98
N GLN A 282 -4.39 10.90 0.12
CA GLN A 282 -5.85 10.91 0.07
C GLN A 282 -6.41 9.54 -0.30
N PHE A 283 -5.80 8.86 -1.27
CA PHE A 283 -6.23 7.54 -1.66
C PHE A 283 -6.09 6.53 -0.51
N LEU A 284 -4.97 6.57 0.21
CA LEU A 284 -4.67 5.60 1.28
C LEU A 284 -5.38 5.88 2.60
N ARG A 285 -5.51 7.16 2.98
CA ARG A 285 -5.95 7.58 4.33
C ARG A 285 -6.89 8.79 4.30
N HIS A 286 -7.42 9.14 3.15
CA HIS A 286 -8.36 10.25 2.98
C HIS A 286 -7.83 11.56 3.59
N ALA A 287 -8.69 12.32 4.27
CA ALA A 287 -8.32 13.59 4.88
C ALA A 287 -7.19 13.47 5.91
N LYS A 288 -7.13 12.34 6.64
CA LYS A 288 -6.08 12.07 7.63
C LYS A 288 -4.71 11.92 6.98
N GLY A 289 -4.63 11.30 5.80
CA GLY A 289 -3.39 11.20 5.04
C GLY A 289 -2.85 12.57 4.64
N ILE A 290 -3.73 13.44 4.13
CA ILE A 290 -3.39 14.82 3.78
C ILE A 290 -2.88 15.59 5.00
N GLU A 291 -3.50 15.42 6.16
CA GLU A 291 -3.05 16.05 7.40
C GLU A 291 -1.67 15.57 7.85
N GLU A 292 -1.37 14.28 7.71
CA GLU A 292 -0.04 13.73 8.00
C GLU A 292 1.05 14.33 7.12
N ILE A 293 0.78 14.51 5.82
CA ILE A 293 1.72 15.16 4.89
C ILE A 293 1.85 16.66 5.18
N ALA A 294 0.73 17.35 5.44
CA ALA A 294 0.72 18.76 5.79
C ALA A 294 1.56 19.04 7.03
N ARG A 295 1.43 18.20 8.07
CA ARG A 295 2.24 18.27 9.28
C ARG A 295 3.72 17.99 9.02
N LYS A 296 4.05 16.98 8.20
CA LYS A 296 5.45 16.67 7.85
C LYS A 296 6.14 17.80 7.09
N ARG A 297 5.36 18.63 6.37
CA ARG A 297 5.85 19.76 5.58
C ARG A 297 5.59 21.13 6.23
N ASP A 298 5.19 21.16 7.50
CA ASP A 298 4.90 22.38 8.28
C ASP A 298 3.94 23.36 7.58
N MET A 299 2.90 22.82 6.92
CA MET A 299 1.90 23.64 6.23
C MET A 299 0.93 24.31 7.21
N SER A 300 0.51 25.54 6.91
CA SER A 300 -0.54 26.23 7.68
C SER A 300 -1.90 25.54 7.52
N ASP A 301 -2.77 25.66 8.54
CA ASP A 301 -4.12 25.09 8.51
C ASP A 301 -4.98 25.63 7.35
N GLU A 302 -4.81 26.88 6.95
CA GLU A 302 -5.52 27.47 5.81
C GLU A 302 -5.19 26.74 4.50
N VAL A 303 -3.88 26.49 4.25
CA VAL A 303 -3.41 25.75 3.08
C VAL A 303 -3.87 24.30 3.13
N LYS A 304 -3.76 23.64 4.29
CA LYS A 304 -4.23 22.27 4.51
C LYS A 304 -5.72 22.13 4.16
N ASN A 305 -6.56 23.00 4.72
CA ASN A 305 -8.01 22.97 4.52
C ASN A 305 -8.40 23.26 3.07
N LYS A 306 -7.67 24.17 2.41
CA LYS A 306 -7.86 24.42 0.98
C LYS A 306 -7.52 23.19 0.14
N VAL A 307 -6.38 22.54 0.39
CA VAL A 307 -5.95 21.34 -0.35
C VAL A 307 -6.95 20.19 -0.14
N LEU A 308 -7.40 19.96 1.10
CA LEU A 308 -8.45 18.99 1.42
C LEU A 308 -9.71 19.22 0.57
N LEU A 309 -10.21 20.45 0.57
CA LEU A 309 -11.40 20.83 -0.18
C LEU A 309 -11.19 20.65 -1.70
N ASP A 310 -10.10 21.16 -2.24
CA ASP A 310 -9.80 21.13 -3.67
C ASP A 310 -9.68 19.68 -4.19
N LEU A 311 -9.00 18.80 -3.44
CA LEU A 311 -8.86 17.39 -3.81
C LEU A 311 -10.18 16.63 -3.65
N ALA A 312 -10.93 16.87 -2.58
CA ALA A 312 -12.24 16.24 -2.38
C ALA A 312 -13.24 16.64 -3.48
N ILE A 313 -13.29 17.92 -3.86
CA ILE A 313 -14.10 18.40 -4.99
C ILE A 313 -13.66 17.76 -6.30
N SER A 314 -12.35 17.74 -6.55
CA SER A 314 -11.82 17.18 -7.79
C SER A 314 -12.15 15.70 -7.93
N GLU A 315 -12.14 14.95 -6.84
CA GLU A 315 -12.53 13.53 -6.80
C GLU A 315 -14.04 13.36 -6.96
N ALA A 316 -14.85 14.19 -6.30
CA ALA A 316 -16.32 14.14 -6.37
C ALA A 316 -16.88 14.51 -7.76
N ARG A 317 -16.18 15.34 -8.54
CA ARG A 317 -16.57 15.72 -9.91
C ARG A 317 -16.67 14.55 -10.88
N PHE A 318 -16.05 13.42 -10.56
CA PHE A 318 -16.19 12.20 -11.33
C PHE A 318 -17.48 11.42 -11.00
N ARG A 319 -18.22 11.83 -9.95
CA ARG A 319 -19.50 11.20 -9.54
C ARG A 319 -20.70 12.14 -9.59
N TYR A 320 -20.49 13.43 -9.35
CA TYR A 320 -21.58 14.41 -9.24
C TYR A 320 -21.30 15.68 -10.03
N ASP A 321 -22.38 16.39 -10.35
CA ASP A 321 -22.31 17.76 -10.86
C ASP A 321 -21.89 18.75 -9.75
N ASP A 322 -21.45 19.94 -10.16
CA ASP A 322 -21.02 20.98 -9.23
C ASP A 322 -22.17 21.41 -8.29
N GLN A 323 -23.44 21.31 -8.71
CA GLN A 323 -24.58 21.68 -7.87
C GLN A 323 -24.67 20.75 -6.64
N LYS A 324 -24.69 19.42 -6.86
CA LYS A 324 -24.74 18.43 -5.78
C LYS A 324 -23.52 18.50 -4.87
N ILE A 325 -22.34 18.74 -5.44
CA ILE A 325 -21.12 18.93 -4.65
C ILE A 325 -21.28 20.15 -3.73
N ASN A 326 -21.74 21.27 -4.26
CA ASN A 326 -21.95 22.49 -3.46
C ASN A 326 -23.02 22.30 -2.38
N GLU A 327 -24.12 21.59 -2.66
CA GLU A 327 -25.12 21.22 -1.66
C GLU A 327 -24.51 20.40 -0.52
N PHE A 328 -23.64 19.44 -0.86
CA PHE A 328 -22.92 18.63 0.12
C PHE A 328 -21.93 19.46 0.96
N LEU A 329 -21.12 20.31 0.31
CA LEU A 329 -20.14 21.17 0.99
C LEU A 329 -20.81 22.15 1.95
N ASN A 330 -21.94 22.74 1.56
CA ASN A 330 -22.72 23.61 2.45
C ASN A 330 -23.23 22.87 3.69
N ALA A 331 -23.55 21.58 3.54
CA ALA A 331 -23.92 20.71 4.65
C ALA A 331 -22.72 20.46 5.58
N VAL A 332 -21.53 20.23 5.02
CA VAL A 332 -20.29 20.00 5.77
C VAL A 332 -19.78 21.21 6.53
N ILE A 333 -20.09 22.43 6.09
CA ILE A 333 -19.75 23.64 6.85
C ILE A 333 -20.56 23.74 8.15
N ASN A 334 -21.78 23.18 8.18
CA ASN A 334 -22.70 23.25 9.31
C ASN A 334 -22.58 22.00 10.20
N VAL A 335 -21.41 21.84 10.83
CA VAL A 335 -21.16 20.76 11.79
C VAL A 335 -21.78 21.09 13.14
N TYR A 336 -22.46 20.11 13.73
CA TYR A 336 -22.94 20.18 15.10
C TYR A 336 -22.29 19.08 15.94
N TYR A 337 -22.33 19.23 17.25
CA TYR A 337 -21.86 18.22 18.18
C TYR A 337 -23.03 17.69 19.00
N THR A 338 -23.07 16.38 19.19
CA THR A 338 -24.03 15.74 20.11
C THR A 338 -23.69 16.10 21.57
N GLU A 339 -24.57 15.75 22.51
CA GLU A 339 -24.34 15.97 23.94
C GLU A 339 -23.03 15.33 24.44
N GLY A 340 -22.58 14.22 23.85
CA GLY A 340 -21.30 13.58 24.16
C GLY A 340 -20.12 14.04 23.30
N GLN A 341 -20.21 15.24 22.71
CA GLN A 341 -19.18 15.83 21.85
C GLN A 341 -18.79 14.99 20.62
N MET A 342 -19.67 14.09 20.18
CA MET A 342 -19.49 13.41 18.92
C MET A 342 -19.91 14.33 17.77
N MET A 343 -19.13 14.37 16.70
CA MET A 343 -19.46 15.16 15.52
C MET A 343 -20.70 14.59 14.83
N LEU A 344 -21.71 15.43 14.58
CA LEU A 344 -22.91 15.11 13.83
C LEU A 344 -22.97 16.02 12.60
N LEU A 345 -23.05 15.38 11.45
CA LEU A 345 -23.16 16.02 10.15
C LEU A 345 -24.51 15.67 9.53
N LYS A 346 -25.19 16.65 8.94
CA LYS A 346 -26.39 16.40 8.14
C LYS A 346 -26.07 16.61 6.68
N VAL A 347 -26.23 15.58 5.85
CA VAL A 347 -25.91 15.61 4.42
C VAL A 347 -27.11 15.25 3.55
N PRO A 348 -27.17 15.76 2.31
CA PRO A 348 -28.28 15.45 1.40
C PRO A 348 -28.25 14.01 0.85
N PHE A 349 -27.09 13.35 0.83
CA PHE A 349 -26.94 11.97 0.33
C PHE A 349 -25.72 11.27 0.94
N ASN A 350 -25.65 9.95 0.81
CA ASN A 350 -24.52 9.16 1.29
C ASN A 350 -23.38 9.11 0.27
N ASP A 351 -22.24 9.77 0.54
CA ASP A 351 -20.99 9.52 -0.18
C ASP A 351 -19.83 9.30 0.81
N PRO A 352 -19.45 8.04 1.09
CA PRO A 352 -18.40 7.70 2.05
C PRO A 352 -17.04 8.34 1.72
N ASN A 353 -16.66 8.34 0.44
CA ASN A 353 -15.37 8.88 0.01
C ASN A 353 -15.33 10.40 0.23
N LEU A 354 -16.39 11.11 -0.15
CA LEU A 354 -16.47 12.55 0.03
C LEU A 354 -16.47 12.92 1.52
N ILE A 355 -17.18 12.17 2.36
CA ILE A 355 -17.18 12.35 3.83
C ILE A 355 -15.77 12.18 4.40
N MET A 356 -15.12 11.05 4.10
CA MET A 356 -13.79 10.74 4.63
C MET A 356 -12.71 11.69 4.07
N ASN A 357 -12.88 12.18 2.84
CA ASN A 357 -11.96 13.14 2.21
C ASN A 357 -12.11 14.57 2.74
N LEU A 358 -13.27 14.92 3.32
CA LEU A 358 -13.53 16.24 3.88
C LEU A 358 -13.31 16.33 5.39
N ILE A 359 -13.55 15.24 6.12
CA ILE A 359 -13.56 15.24 7.59
C ILE A 359 -12.48 14.27 8.11
N PRO A 360 -11.33 14.77 8.60
CA PRO A 360 -10.27 13.93 9.18
C PRO A 360 -10.77 13.03 10.32
N ASP A 361 -11.70 13.55 11.12
CA ASP A 361 -12.29 12.85 12.26
C ASP A 361 -13.31 11.75 11.87
N ALA A 362 -13.66 11.61 10.58
CA ALA A 362 -14.57 10.56 10.13
C ALA A 362 -14.05 9.15 10.48
N MET A 363 -12.73 8.98 10.54
CA MET A 363 -12.09 7.71 10.93
C MET A 363 -12.03 7.48 12.44
N SER A 364 -12.25 8.53 13.24
CA SER A 364 -12.18 8.47 14.71
C SER A 364 -13.57 8.49 15.37
N GLY A 365 -14.64 8.73 14.61
CA GLY A 365 -16.02 8.74 15.09
C GLY A 365 -16.79 9.99 14.64
N LEU A 366 -17.66 9.79 13.66
CA LEU A 366 -18.56 10.78 13.05
C LEU A 366 -19.94 10.15 12.86
N LEU A 367 -20.99 10.89 13.20
CA LEU A 367 -22.36 10.55 12.83
C LEU A 367 -22.78 11.39 11.63
N VAL A 368 -23.46 10.75 10.69
CA VAL A 368 -23.97 11.39 9.49
C VAL A 368 -25.45 11.07 9.37
N GLU A 369 -26.28 12.10 9.50
CA GLU A 369 -27.70 12.05 9.16
C GLU A 369 -27.85 12.28 7.66
N ILE A 370 -28.56 11.38 6.99
CA ILE A 370 -28.77 11.41 5.54
C ILE A 370 -30.24 11.70 5.28
N GLY A 371 -30.52 12.91 4.78
CA GLY A 371 -31.88 13.41 4.71
C GLY A 371 -32.49 13.57 6.11
N ASP A 372 -33.67 12.99 6.32
CA ASP A 372 -34.38 12.95 7.62
C ASP A 372 -34.63 11.50 8.12
N ASP A 373 -34.14 10.49 7.39
CA ASP A 373 -34.62 9.10 7.51
C ASP A 373 -33.53 8.10 7.92
N GLN A 374 -32.25 8.47 7.84
CA GLN A 374 -31.14 7.54 8.12
C GLN A 374 -30.03 8.23 8.90
N ILE A 375 -29.43 7.51 9.84
CA ILE A 375 -28.19 7.89 10.50
C ILE A 375 -27.12 6.83 10.27
N ILE A 376 -25.90 7.25 9.98
CA ILE A 376 -24.75 6.37 9.74
C ILE A 376 -23.59 6.80 10.63
N TYR A 377 -23.02 5.81 11.31
CA TYR A 377 -21.76 5.92 12.01
C TYR A 377 -20.59 5.68 11.06
N TYR A 378 -19.58 6.55 11.11
CA TYR A 378 -18.27 6.38 10.51
C TYR A 378 -17.22 6.42 11.62
N GLY A 379 -16.32 5.45 11.67
CA GLY A 379 -15.25 5.47 12.66
C GLY A 379 -14.53 4.14 12.81
N PHE A 380 -14.24 3.77 14.06
CA PHE A 380 -13.50 2.55 14.36
C PHE A 380 -14.34 1.30 14.11
N ASP A 381 -13.72 0.26 13.52
CA ASP A 381 -14.34 -1.06 13.33
C ASP A 381 -14.89 -1.64 14.64
N SER A 382 -14.17 -1.44 15.75
CA SER A 382 -14.59 -1.90 17.07
C SER A 382 -15.85 -1.18 17.57
N SER A 383 -15.98 0.12 17.32
CA SER A 383 -17.18 0.88 17.65
C SER A 383 -18.37 0.48 16.77
N ALA A 384 -18.16 0.36 15.46
CA ALA A 384 -19.19 -0.09 14.53
C ALA A 384 -19.70 -1.50 14.92
N LYS A 385 -18.79 -2.41 15.27
CA LYS A 385 -19.14 -3.75 15.74
C LYS A 385 -20.00 -3.74 17.01
N ILE A 386 -19.68 -2.88 17.99
CA ILE A 386 -20.51 -2.74 19.21
C ILE A 386 -21.91 -2.24 18.85
N LEU A 387 -22.02 -1.26 17.95
CA LEU A 387 -23.29 -0.74 17.45
C LEU A 387 -24.13 -1.83 16.77
N ILE A 388 -23.50 -2.71 16.00
CA ILE A 388 -24.14 -3.84 15.33
C ILE A 388 -24.57 -4.90 16.35
N ASP A 389 -23.63 -5.40 17.15
CA ASP A 389 -23.84 -6.57 18.02
C ASP A 389 -24.79 -6.27 19.20
N GLN A 390 -24.66 -5.09 19.82
CA GLN A 390 -25.39 -4.74 21.04
C GLN A 390 -26.64 -3.91 20.76
N TYR A 391 -26.56 -3.01 19.79
CA TYR A 391 -27.61 -2.05 19.48
C TYR A 391 -28.36 -2.36 18.18
N ARG A 392 -27.99 -3.44 17.48
CA ARG A 392 -28.65 -3.94 16.25
C ARG A 392 -28.66 -2.93 15.10
N TRP A 393 -27.61 -2.11 15.00
CA TRP A 393 -27.38 -1.29 13.81
C TRP A 393 -27.06 -2.20 12.61
N ILE A 394 -27.35 -1.70 11.41
CA ILE A 394 -27.12 -2.39 10.14
C ILE A 394 -25.63 -2.31 9.81
N ASP A 395 -25.00 -3.46 9.55
CA ASP A 395 -23.62 -3.51 9.08
C ASP A 395 -23.53 -2.97 7.65
N LEU A 396 -22.74 -1.90 7.48
CA LEU A 396 -22.45 -1.30 6.18
C LEU A 396 -20.99 -1.57 5.74
N GLY A 397 -20.24 -2.34 6.52
CA GLY A 397 -18.83 -2.68 6.31
C GLY A 397 -17.86 -1.51 6.49
N TYR A 398 -16.59 -1.85 6.72
CA TYR A 398 -15.46 -0.90 6.81
C TYR A 398 -15.68 0.22 7.84
N GLY A 399 -15.85 -0.14 9.11
CA GLY A 399 -16.02 0.85 10.19
C GLY A 399 -17.34 1.61 10.19
N ARG A 400 -18.35 1.12 9.45
CA ARG A 400 -19.64 1.79 9.29
C ARG A 400 -20.80 0.96 9.80
N ALA A 401 -21.71 1.62 10.51
CA ALA A 401 -22.97 1.05 10.96
C ALA A 401 -24.11 2.04 10.68
N GLY A 402 -25.23 1.58 10.13
CA GLY A 402 -26.38 2.41 9.79
C GLY A 402 -27.61 2.10 10.63
N HIS A 403 -28.53 3.04 10.75
CA HIS A 403 -29.84 2.83 11.36
C HIS A 403 -30.89 3.76 10.75
N ASP A 404 -32.14 3.30 10.65
CA ASP A 404 -33.26 4.15 10.27
C ASP A 404 -33.53 5.18 11.38
N ALA A 405 -33.46 6.46 11.02
CA ALA A 405 -33.64 7.57 11.93
C ALA A 405 -35.06 8.13 11.82
N SER A 406 -35.59 8.53 12.97
CA SER A 406 -36.82 9.28 13.10
C SER A 406 -36.63 10.29 14.23
N LYS A 407 -37.44 11.35 14.25
CA LYS A 407 -37.40 12.33 15.35
C LYS A 407 -37.59 11.70 16.74
N ALA A 408 -38.23 10.54 16.83
CA ALA A 408 -38.50 9.85 18.08
C ALA A 408 -37.31 9.04 18.62
N ASN A 409 -36.46 8.48 17.75
CA ASN A 409 -35.33 7.63 18.15
C ASN A 409 -33.95 8.29 17.96
N MET A 410 -33.86 9.42 17.26
CA MET A 410 -32.59 10.09 16.92
C MET A 410 -31.70 10.32 18.15
N ARG A 411 -32.24 10.90 19.23
CA ARG A 411 -31.49 11.14 20.48
C ARG A 411 -30.92 9.86 21.10
N GLN A 412 -31.65 8.75 20.98
CA GLN A 412 -31.18 7.46 21.48
C GLN A 412 -30.03 6.93 20.63
N LEU A 413 -30.15 7.03 19.30
CA LEU A 413 -29.11 6.58 18.36
C LEU A 413 -27.84 7.41 18.51
N GLU A 414 -27.97 8.74 18.61
CA GLU A 414 -26.87 9.65 18.90
C GLU A 414 -26.15 9.26 20.20
N LYS A 415 -26.90 8.99 21.26
CA LYS A 415 -26.32 8.58 22.55
C LYS A 415 -25.58 7.25 22.44
N GLN A 416 -26.17 6.24 21.79
CA GLN A 416 -25.53 4.92 21.61
C GLN A 416 -24.19 5.03 20.89
N ALA A 417 -24.15 5.78 19.78
CA ALA A 417 -22.94 6.00 19.01
C ALA A 417 -21.91 6.85 19.75
N SER A 418 -22.36 7.90 20.46
CA SER A 418 -21.47 8.73 21.26
C SER A 418 -20.83 7.95 22.41
N ASP A 419 -21.62 7.23 23.21
CA ASP A 419 -21.14 6.43 24.34
C ASP A 419 -20.15 5.34 23.86
N THR A 420 -20.48 4.67 22.76
CA THR A 420 -19.62 3.63 22.15
C THR A 420 -18.31 4.23 21.66
N THR A 421 -18.35 5.39 20.99
CA THR A 421 -17.16 6.05 20.45
C THR A 421 -16.25 6.55 21.57
N ILE A 422 -16.81 7.18 22.61
CA ILE A 422 -16.06 7.65 23.77
C ILE A 422 -15.36 6.47 24.45
N ARG A 423 -16.08 5.37 24.67
CA ARG A 423 -15.51 4.13 25.23
C ARG A 423 -14.35 3.61 24.40
N THR A 424 -14.52 3.47 23.07
CA THR A 424 -13.45 2.96 22.20
C THR A 424 -12.24 3.90 22.14
N ARG A 425 -12.46 5.21 22.07
CA ARG A 425 -11.39 6.22 22.09
C ARG A 425 -10.62 6.16 23.41
N PHE A 426 -11.31 6.06 24.54
CA PHE A 426 -10.68 5.91 25.85
C PHE A 426 -9.82 4.63 25.91
N ILE A 427 -10.34 3.49 25.44
CA ILE A 427 -9.60 2.22 25.40
C ILE A 427 -8.32 2.39 24.58
N SER A 428 -8.43 2.94 23.36
CA SER A 428 -7.29 3.11 22.46
C SER A 428 -6.23 4.03 23.04
N GLU A 429 -6.62 5.24 23.48
CA GLU A 429 -5.69 6.25 23.96
C GLU A 429 -5.05 5.86 25.29
N MET A 430 -5.81 5.23 26.20
CA MET A 430 -5.25 4.68 27.42
C MET A 430 -4.28 3.53 27.13
N ASN A 431 -4.61 2.64 26.18
CA ASN A 431 -3.72 1.56 25.77
C ASN A 431 -2.39 2.10 25.21
N ASP A 432 -2.45 3.10 24.32
CA ASP A 432 -1.26 3.72 23.73
C ASP A 432 -0.38 4.38 24.79
N VAL A 433 -0.98 5.15 25.70
CA VAL A 433 -0.26 5.76 26.83
C VAL A 433 0.41 4.71 27.70
N LEU A 434 -0.26 3.60 28.00
CA LEU A 434 0.30 2.55 28.84
C LEU A 434 1.47 1.81 28.17
N ILE A 435 1.38 1.53 26.87
CA ILE A 435 2.49 0.94 26.10
C ILE A 435 3.68 1.89 26.08
N GLU A 436 3.47 3.17 25.76
CA GLU A 436 4.54 4.16 25.75
C GLU A 436 5.17 4.37 27.13
N ASN A 437 4.38 4.21 28.19
CA ASN A 437 4.83 4.34 29.57
C ASN A 437 5.85 3.28 30.00
N GLU A 438 6.00 2.17 29.28
CA GLU A 438 7.09 1.20 29.51
C GLU A 438 8.48 1.84 29.32
N SER A 439 8.57 2.85 28.47
CA SER A 439 9.82 3.57 28.16
C SER A 439 10.00 4.88 28.93
N ARG A 440 9.02 5.26 29.78
CA ARG A 440 8.96 6.57 30.45
C ARG A 440 9.32 6.47 31.93
N SER A 441 9.71 7.61 32.51
CA SER A 441 9.87 7.73 33.97
C SER A 441 8.51 7.61 34.68
N ALA A 442 8.49 7.05 35.89
CA ALA A 442 7.25 6.85 36.66
C ALA A 442 6.41 8.13 36.85
N ASN A 443 7.06 9.29 37.03
CA ASN A 443 6.38 10.58 37.16
C ASN A 443 5.72 11.01 35.84
N ALA A 444 6.42 10.83 34.73
CA ALA A 444 5.84 11.09 33.41
C ALA A 444 4.68 10.14 33.14
N SER A 445 4.83 8.84 33.43
CA SER A 445 3.79 7.83 33.23
C SER A 445 2.51 8.14 34.02
N TYR A 446 2.63 8.51 35.30
CA TYR A 446 1.49 8.96 36.11
C TYR A 446 0.81 10.19 35.50
N ARG A 447 1.59 11.20 35.09
CA ARG A 447 1.05 12.42 34.49
C ARG A 447 0.26 12.13 33.23
N TYR A 448 0.78 11.32 32.31
CA TYR A 448 0.07 11.00 31.06
C TYR A 448 -1.22 10.21 31.30
N VAL A 449 -1.23 9.25 32.24
CA VAL A 449 -2.48 8.56 32.63
C VAL A 449 -3.48 9.58 33.19
N ARG A 450 -3.04 10.45 34.11
CA ARG A 450 -3.88 11.51 34.69
C ARG A 450 -4.45 12.45 33.64
N ASP A 451 -3.65 12.84 32.66
CA ASP A 451 -4.06 13.77 31.61
C ASP A 451 -5.12 13.12 30.69
N VAL A 452 -5.00 11.81 30.38
CA VAL A 452 -6.07 11.05 29.71
C VAL A 452 -7.34 11.01 30.56
N VAL A 453 -7.22 10.68 31.85
CA VAL A 453 -8.37 10.60 32.76
C VAL A 453 -9.14 11.93 32.84
N LEU A 454 -8.43 13.05 32.94
CA LEU A 454 -9.02 14.39 32.95
C LEU A 454 -9.70 14.71 31.62
N LYS A 455 -9.03 14.43 30.51
CA LYS A 455 -9.57 14.64 29.16
C LYS A 455 -10.92 13.95 28.98
N TYR A 456 -11.04 12.68 29.37
CA TYR A 456 -12.29 11.93 29.19
C TYR A 456 -13.37 12.27 30.21
N LYS A 457 -13.01 12.76 31.40
CA LYS A 457 -13.99 13.36 32.33
C LYS A 457 -14.62 14.62 31.72
N ASP A 458 -13.83 15.48 31.09
CA ASP A 458 -14.33 16.71 30.45
C ASP A 458 -15.29 16.41 29.28
N ILE A 459 -15.23 15.19 28.72
CA ILE A 459 -16.08 14.70 27.62
C ILE A 459 -17.28 13.88 28.16
N GLY A 460 -17.44 13.75 29.49
CA GLY A 460 -18.60 13.13 30.13
C GLY A 460 -18.44 11.65 30.51
N LEU A 461 -17.24 11.08 30.39
CA LEU A 461 -16.94 9.74 30.90
C LEU A 461 -16.48 9.83 32.37
N GLU A 462 -17.45 9.64 33.27
CA GLU A 462 -17.23 9.71 34.73
C GLU A 462 -16.33 8.59 35.27
N ALA A 463 -15.88 8.73 36.51
CA ALA A 463 -14.92 7.83 37.14
C ALA A 463 -15.37 6.36 37.11
N GLU A 464 -16.62 6.08 37.46
CA GLU A 464 -17.19 4.72 37.42
C GLU A 464 -17.13 4.14 36.01
N GLY A 465 -17.50 4.92 35.00
CA GLY A 465 -17.45 4.52 33.60
C GLY A 465 -16.03 4.24 33.11
N GLN A 466 -15.06 5.11 33.45
CA GLN A 466 -13.65 4.87 33.11
C GLN A 466 -13.11 3.58 33.76
N ILE A 467 -13.51 3.28 35.00
CA ILE A 467 -13.09 2.09 35.74
C ILE A 467 -13.70 0.82 35.15
N GLU A 468 -14.98 0.84 34.81
CA GLU A 468 -15.69 -0.29 34.21
C GLU A 468 -15.07 -0.73 32.87
N ILE A 469 -14.47 0.21 32.14
CA ILE A 469 -13.84 -0.02 30.82
C ILE A 469 -12.41 -0.58 30.94
N LEU A 470 -11.71 -0.39 32.07
CA LEU A 470 -10.32 -0.84 32.24
C LEU A 470 -10.04 -2.32 31.88
N PRO A 471 -10.95 -3.29 32.13
CA PRO A 471 -10.75 -4.68 31.73
C PRO A 471 -10.61 -4.89 30.22
N GLU A 472 -11.07 -3.94 29.40
CA GLU A 472 -11.07 -4.02 27.94
C GLU A 472 -9.78 -3.47 27.32
N ILE A 473 -8.88 -2.91 28.14
CA ILE A 473 -7.61 -2.34 27.70
C ILE A 473 -6.54 -3.45 27.63
N PRO A 474 -6.00 -3.77 26.43
CA PRO A 474 -5.07 -4.89 26.25
C PRO A 474 -3.81 -4.80 27.12
N ALA A 475 -3.23 -3.61 27.27
CA ALA A 475 -2.06 -3.38 28.11
C ALA A 475 -2.32 -3.64 29.62
N LEU A 476 -3.58 -3.72 30.06
CA LEU A 476 -3.97 -3.99 31.45
C LEU A 476 -4.36 -5.45 31.66
N SER A 477 -3.50 -6.37 31.25
CA SER A 477 -3.68 -7.81 31.50
C SER A 477 -3.43 -8.22 32.96
N ASP A 478 -2.53 -7.53 33.66
CA ASP A 478 -2.24 -7.75 35.09
C ASP A 478 -3.22 -6.98 35.99
N GLN A 479 -3.90 -7.72 36.88
CA GLN A 479 -4.85 -7.18 37.86
C GLN A 479 -4.21 -6.13 38.78
N SER A 480 -2.93 -6.27 39.14
CA SER A 480 -2.22 -5.32 40.01
C SER A 480 -1.99 -3.97 39.33
N TYR A 481 -1.70 -3.99 38.03
CA TYR A 481 -1.52 -2.79 37.22
C TYR A 481 -2.86 -2.10 36.98
N ARG A 482 -3.92 -2.87 36.71
CA ARG A 482 -5.30 -2.37 36.58
C ARG A 482 -5.76 -1.62 37.83
N VAL A 483 -5.54 -2.20 39.02
CA VAL A 483 -5.86 -1.55 40.30
C VAL A 483 -5.07 -0.25 40.49
N SER A 484 -3.84 -0.19 39.98
CA SER A 484 -3.03 1.03 40.04
C SER A 484 -3.64 2.14 39.18
N ILE A 485 -4.07 1.83 37.95
CA ILE A 485 -4.76 2.80 37.07
C ILE A 485 -6.12 3.21 37.64
N GLU A 486 -6.89 2.26 38.20
CA GLU A 486 -8.15 2.54 38.90
C GLU A 486 -7.95 3.56 40.04
N ASN A 487 -6.88 3.40 40.82
CA ASN A 487 -6.57 4.32 41.91
C ASN A 487 -6.16 5.71 41.41
N ILE A 488 -5.45 5.80 40.28
CA ILE A 488 -5.13 7.08 39.63
C ILE A 488 -6.42 7.78 39.17
N ILE A 489 -7.37 7.05 38.57
CA ILE A 489 -8.67 7.60 38.17
C ILE A 489 -9.41 8.18 39.38
N LYS A 490 -9.55 7.40 40.46
CA LYS A 490 -10.23 7.84 41.68
C LYS A 490 -9.56 9.08 42.28
N GLU A 491 -8.24 9.05 42.46
CA GLU A 491 -7.50 10.19 42.99
C GLU A 491 -7.71 11.47 42.16
N THR A 492 -7.67 11.33 40.83
CA THR A 492 -7.77 12.45 39.91
C THR A 492 -9.18 13.05 39.89
N LEU A 493 -10.23 12.21 39.94
CA LEU A 493 -11.59 12.66 39.67
C LEU A 493 -12.46 12.88 40.91
N THR A 494 -12.23 12.17 42.03
CA THR A 494 -13.13 12.19 43.20
C THR A 494 -12.57 12.88 44.44
N LYS A 495 -11.34 13.44 44.39
CA LYS A 495 -10.61 14.05 45.53
C LYS A 495 -10.36 13.11 46.73
N GLU A 496 -10.90 11.89 46.71
CA GLU A 496 -10.53 10.81 47.61
C GLU A 496 -9.26 10.18 47.06
N SER A 497 -8.12 10.45 47.70
CA SER A 497 -6.88 9.78 47.32
C SER A 497 -6.83 8.41 48.02
N PRO A 498 -7.02 7.28 47.31
CA PRO A 498 -6.82 5.94 47.86
C PRO A 498 -5.36 5.75 48.34
N PHE A 499 -4.45 6.63 47.91
CA PHE A 499 -3.07 6.65 48.34
C PHE A 499 -2.84 7.26 49.73
N ARG A 500 -3.85 7.87 50.38
CA ARG A 500 -3.75 8.35 51.77
C ARG A 500 -3.34 7.25 52.76
N MET A 501 -3.63 5.99 52.44
CA MET A 501 -3.26 4.85 53.28
C MET A 501 -1.81 4.39 53.11
N PHE A 502 -1.05 4.91 52.13
CA PHE A 502 0.39 4.66 52.06
C PHE A 502 1.07 5.37 53.23
N GLY A 503 1.69 4.59 54.12
CA GLY A 503 2.34 5.11 55.33
C GLY A 503 1.44 5.18 56.57
N GLU A 504 0.14 4.88 56.46
CA GLU A 504 -0.69 4.70 57.65
C GLU A 504 -0.32 3.40 58.37
N ILE A 505 0.16 3.53 59.60
CA ILE A 505 0.46 2.38 60.47
C ILE A 505 -0.88 1.75 60.88
N ARG A 506 -1.33 0.75 60.13
CA ARG A 506 -2.49 -0.06 60.50
C ARG A 506 -2.19 -0.87 61.77
N LYS A 507 -2.58 -0.36 62.94
CA LYS A 507 -2.56 -1.16 64.18
C LYS A 507 -3.52 -2.35 64.03
N GLY A 508 -2.96 -3.56 63.93
CA GLY A 508 -3.72 -4.82 63.97
C GLY A 508 -3.95 -5.54 62.64
N ALA A 509 -3.37 -5.09 61.52
CA ALA A 509 -3.42 -5.85 60.27
C ALA A 509 -2.55 -7.11 60.36
N LYS A 510 -3.15 -8.24 60.76
CA LYS A 510 -2.49 -9.55 60.65
C LYS A 510 -2.35 -9.92 59.17
N PRO A 511 -1.18 -10.37 58.71
CA PRO A 511 -1.04 -10.86 57.34
C PRO A 511 -1.99 -12.04 57.12
N LYS A 512 -2.78 -12.01 56.05
CA LYS A 512 -3.55 -13.18 55.61
C LYS A 512 -2.55 -14.30 55.34
N LYS A 513 -2.53 -15.32 56.21
CA LYS A 513 -1.78 -16.55 55.95
C LYS A 513 -2.35 -17.14 54.66
N LYS A 514 -1.49 -17.35 53.66
CA LYS A 514 -1.84 -18.21 52.51
C LYS A 514 -2.23 -19.57 53.09
N MET A 515 -3.50 -19.96 52.95
CA MET A 515 -3.86 -21.36 53.08
C MET A 515 -3.19 -22.08 51.92
N LYS A 516 -2.36 -23.08 52.26
CA LYS A 516 -1.86 -24.05 51.29
C LYS A 516 -3.00 -24.95 50.87
#